data_AF-A0A416CNQ6-F1
#
_entry.id   AF-A0A416CNQ6-F1
#
_cell.length_a   1.000
_cell.length_b   1.000
_cell.length_c   1.000
_cell.angle_alpha   90.00
_cell.angle_beta   90.00
_cell.angle_gamma   90.00
#
_symmetry.space_group_name_H-M   'P 1'
#
loop_
_entity.id
_entity.type
_entity.pdbx_description
1 polymer ?
#
loop_
_entity_poly.entity_id
_entity_poly.type
_entity_poly.pdbx_seq_one_letter_code
_entity_poly.pdbx_strand_id
1 'polypeptide(L)'
;MLNKGFCVNNGEIKIDNGILRVIVDYQRGGNISSLYFNNKNFELLFQPKHSNLDIPQKGDSFEKYAATGFDDTFPNIDAEKIIYSGREITYNDHGDIWTSRMNMLIDNEDIVLYSENDVYSLKNE
;
A
#
# COMPACT_ATOMS: atom_id res chain seq x y z
N MET A 1 -28.09 11.27 8.69
CA MET A 1 -26.72 11.56 9.17
C MET A 1 -25.83 10.48 8.60
N LEU A 2 -24.89 10.83 7.71
CA LEU A 2 -23.88 9.88 7.24
C LEU A 2 -22.92 9.67 8.41
N ASN A 3 -22.78 8.43 8.88
CA ASN A 3 -21.75 8.05 9.85
C ASN A 3 -20.38 8.23 9.18
N LYS A 4 -19.87 9.45 9.19
CA LYS A 4 -18.49 9.73 8.80
C LYS A 4 -17.60 9.26 9.92
N GLY A 5 -16.65 8.40 9.60
CA GLY A 5 -15.69 7.92 10.58
C GLY A 5 -14.64 7.06 9.96
N PHE A 6 -13.55 6.89 10.70
CA PHE A 6 -12.57 5.87 10.41
C PHE A 6 -12.29 5.05 11.66
N CYS A 7 -11.79 3.84 11.48
CA CYS A 7 -11.19 3.07 12.55
C CYS A 7 -9.90 2.40 12.06
N VAL A 8 -8.94 2.29 12.96
CA VAL A 8 -7.66 1.61 12.71
C VAL A 8 -7.67 0.34 13.55
N ASN A 9 -7.55 -0.82 12.91
CA ASN A 9 -7.55 -2.11 13.60
C ASN A 9 -6.72 -3.13 12.81
N ASN A 10 -5.91 -3.93 13.51
CA ASN A 10 -5.23 -5.11 12.96
C ASN A 10 -4.52 -4.90 11.60
N GLY A 11 -3.82 -3.77 11.41
CA GLY A 11 -3.11 -3.52 10.15
C GLY A 11 -3.93 -2.83 9.06
N GLU A 12 -5.20 -2.55 9.32
CA GLU A 12 -6.10 -1.91 8.37
C GLU A 12 -6.64 -0.57 8.90
N ILE A 13 -6.95 0.32 7.95
CA ILE A 13 -7.71 1.55 8.16
C ILE A 13 -9.02 1.39 7.41
N LYS A 14 -10.13 1.55 8.10
CA LYS A 14 -11.47 1.51 7.48
C LYS A 14 -12.03 2.91 7.51
N ILE A 15 -12.36 3.45 6.35
CA ILE A 15 -12.86 4.81 6.18
C ILE A 15 -14.26 4.69 5.57
N ASP A 16 -15.25 5.34 6.17
CA ASP A 16 -16.62 5.38 5.66
C ASP A 16 -17.14 6.81 5.68
N ASN A 17 -17.61 7.30 4.53
CA ASN A 17 -18.30 8.58 4.43
C ASN A 17 -19.80 8.45 4.15
N GLY A 18 -20.30 7.22 4.20
CA GLY A 18 -21.66 6.76 3.90
C GLY A 18 -21.97 6.63 2.41
N ILE A 19 -21.11 7.12 1.51
CA ILE A 19 -21.18 6.88 0.07
C ILE A 19 -20.21 5.76 -0.33
N LEU A 20 -18.96 5.88 0.11
CA LEU A 20 -17.88 4.91 -0.11
C LEU A 20 -17.36 4.40 1.22
N ARG A 21 -17.01 3.11 1.24
CA ARG A 21 -16.17 2.49 2.26
C ARG A 21 -14.86 2.08 1.65
N VAL A 22 -13.75 2.42 2.31
CA VAL A 22 -12.40 2.11 1.87
C VAL A 22 -11.72 1.31 2.97
N ILE A 23 -11.00 0.25 2.59
CA ILE A 23 -10.07 -0.44 3.48
C ILE A 23 -8.66 -0.25 2.93
N VAL A 24 -7.76 0.25 3.77
CA VAL A 24 -6.35 0.47 3.47
C VAL A 24 -5.50 -0.43 4.37
N ASP A 25 -4.71 -1.33 3.80
CA ASP A 25 -3.75 -2.16 4.51
C ASP A 25 -2.41 -1.42 4.64
N TYR A 26 -2.19 -0.82 5.81
CA TYR A 26 -0.96 -0.08 6.08
C TYR A 26 0.22 -1.00 6.42
N GLN A 27 0.03 -2.32 6.48
CA GLN A 27 1.14 -3.29 6.59
C GLN A 27 1.72 -3.67 5.22
N ARG A 28 0.99 -3.39 4.13
CA ARG A 28 1.38 -3.72 2.76
C ARG A 28 1.40 -2.47 1.87
N GLY A 29 2.30 -1.55 2.18
CA GLY A 29 2.54 -0.33 1.39
C GLY A 29 1.39 0.67 1.36
N GLY A 30 0.37 0.51 2.22
CA GLY A 30 -0.85 1.29 2.12
C GLY A 30 -1.79 0.82 1.01
N ASN A 31 -1.74 -0.48 0.65
CA ASN A 31 -2.62 -1.05 -0.37
C ASN A 31 -4.10 -0.74 -0.07
N ILE A 32 -4.83 -0.27 -1.07
CA ILE A 32 -6.30 -0.13 -0.97
C ILE A 32 -6.92 -1.48 -1.32
N SER A 33 -7.25 -2.28 -0.31
CA SER A 33 -7.71 -3.66 -0.48
C SER A 33 -9.21 -3.77 -0.79
N SER A 34 -9.99 -2.75 -0.45
CA SER A 34 -11.43 -2.66 -0.76
C SER A 34 -11.84 -1.22 -1.04
N LEU A 35 -12.70 -1.06 -2.05
CA LEU A 35 -13.39 0.19 -2.38
C LEU A 35 -14.85 -0.11 -2.68
N TYR A 36 -15.66 0.00 -1.64
CA TYR A 36 -17.06 -0.43 -1.67
C TYR A 36 -18.01 0.75 -1.86
N PHE A 37 -18.90 0.66 -2.85
CA PHE A 37 -19.91 1.68 -3.12
C PHE A 37 -21.24 1.33 -2.47
N ASN A 38 -21.56 2.01 -1.36
CA ASN A 38 -22.68 1.71 -0.49
C ASN A 38 -24.03 1.75 -1.22
N ASN A 39 -24.26 2.79 -2.02
CA ASN A 39 -25.54 3.00 -2.71
C ASN A 39 -25.89 1.92 -3.73
N LYS A 40 -24.90 1.17 -4.21
CA LYS A 40 -25.09 0.08 -5.17
C LYS A 40 -24.84 -1.29 -4.57
N ASN A 41 -24.45 -1.34 -3.29
CA ASN A 41 -24.06 -2.58 -2.63
C ASN A 41 -23.03 -3.35 -3.49
N PHE A 42 -22.01 -2.64 -3.98
CA PHE A 42 -21.08 -3.15 -4.99
C PHE A 42 -19.63 -2.89 -4.58
N GLU A 43 -18.82 -3.93 -4.63
CA GLU A 43 -17.38 -3.86 -4.42
C GLU A 43 -16.70 -3.56 -5.77
N LEU A 44 -15.92 -2.46 -5.81
CA LEU A 44 -15.31 -1.98 -7.05
C LEU A 44 -13.99 -2.71 -7.35
N LEU A 45 -13.33 -3.27 -6.34
CA LEU A 45 -12.05 -3.97 -6.50
C LEU A 45 -12.24 -5.48 -6.44
N PHE A 46 -11.45 -6.23 -7.21
CA PHE A 46 -11.48 -7.69 -7.12
C PHE A 46 -11.14 -8.15 -5.70
N GLN A 47 -11.95 -9.07 -5.15
CA GLN A 47 -11.74 -9.65 -3.83
C GLN A 47 -11.29 -11.11 -3.98
N PRO A 48 -10.11 -11.46 -3.44
CA PRO A 48 -9.63 -12.84 -3.48
C PRO A 48 -10.54 -13.76 -2.67
N LYS A 49 -10.67 -15.02 -3.10
CA LYS A 49 -11.51 -16.02 -2.41
C LYS A 49 -10.90 -16.53 -1.11
N HIS A 50 -9.61 -16.28 -0.88
CA HIS A 50 -8.89 -16.70 0.31
C HIS A 50 -8.65 -15.49 1.21
N SER A 51 -8.98 -15.65 2.50
CA SER A 51 -8.94 -14.58 3.51
C SER A 51 -7.54 -14.27 4.03
N ASN A 52 -6.60 -15.19 3.88
CA ASN A 52 -5.23 -15.03 4.34
C ASN A 52 -4.36 -14.75 3.13
N LEU A 53 -4.11 -13.47 2.88
CA LEU A 53 -3.03 -13.05 2.01
C LEU A 53 -1.76 -13.07 2.85
N ASP A 54 -0.75 -13.80 2.39
CA ASP A 54 0.56 -13.77 3.01
C ASP A 54 1.09 -12.32 3.00
N ILE A 55 1.72 -11.90 4.09
CA ILE A 55 2.32 -10.58 4.19
C ILE A 55 3.66 -10.61 3.45
N PRO A 56 3.81 -9.87 2.33
CA PRO A 56 5.03 -9.92 1.55
C PRO A 56 6.21 -9.33 2.32
N GLN A 57 7.38 -9.91 2.12
CA GLN A 57 8.64 -9.42 2.66
C GLN A 57 9.40 -8.64 1.60
N LYS A 58 10.29 -7.74 2.04
CA LYS A 58 11.13 -6.97 1.13
C LYS A 58 11.93 -7.87 0.18
N GLY A 59 11.81 -7.60 -1.12
CA GLY A 59 12.50 -8.35 -2.18
C GLY A 59 11.79 -9.64 -2.62
N ASP A 60 10.61 -9.93 -2.08
CA ASP A 60 9.78 -11.01 -2.60
C ASP A 60 9.32 -10.75 -4.05
N SER A 61 9.06 -11.83 -4.79
CA SER A 61 8.47 -11.75 -6.13
C SER A 61 6.98 -11.42 -6.03
N PHE A 62 6.53 -10.39 -6.74
CA PHE A 62 5.13 -9.95 -6.71
C PHE A 62 4.16 -11.06 -7.14
N GLU A 63 4.56 -11.87 -8.12
CA GLU A 63 3.73 -12.95 -8.70
C GLU A 63 3.31 -14.05 -7.69
N LYS A 64 4.00 -14.12 -6.54
CA LYS A 64 3.70 -15.09 -5.47
C LYS A 64 2.53 -14.65 -4.59
N TYR A 65 2.15 -13.38 -4.66
CA TYR A 65 1.10 -12.79 -3.84
C TYR A 65 -0.13 -12.47 -4.68
N ALA A 66 -1.27 -12.32 -4.01
CA ALA A 66 -2.50 -11.96 -4.72
C ALA A 66 -2.44 -10.48 -5.16
N ALA A 67 -2.23 -10.26 -6.45
CA ALA A 67 -2.32 -8.95 -7.11
C ALA A 67 -3.75 -8.39 -7.02
N THR A 68 -4.05 -7.73 -5.90
CA THR A 68 -5.41 -7.35 -5.51
C THR A 68 -5.41 -5.98 -4.86
N GLY A 69 -6.49 -5.22 -5.06
CA GLY A 69 -6.57 -3.85 -4.60
C GLY A 69 -5.76 -2.89 -5.47
N PHE A 70 -5.27 -1.82 -4.87
CA PHE A 70 -4.32 -0.89 -5.48
C PHE A 70 -3.01 -0.87 -4.69
N ASP A 71 -1.92 -1.26 -5.34
CA ASP A 71 -0.55 -1.25 -4.80
C ASP A 71 0.22 -0.02 -5.27
N ASP A 72 1.23 0.37 -4.49
CA ASP A 72 2.21 1.41 -4.86
C ASP A 72 3.55 0.76 -5.20
N THR A 73 3.95 0.90 -6.46
CA THR A 73 5.17 0.30 -7.02
C THR A 73 6.38 1.21 -6.93
N PHE A 74 6.40 2.17 -6.00
CA PHE A 74 7.53 3.09 -5.89
C PHE A 74 8.82 2.36 -5.45
N PRO A 75 9.97 2.65 -6.11
CA PRO A 75 10.18 3.65 -7.17
C PRO A 75 10.06 3.12 -8.61
N ASN A 76 9.85 1.82 -8.80
CA ASN A 76 9.91 1.15 -10.10
C ASN A 76 8.91 -0.02 -10.18
N ILE A 77 8.39 -0.26 -11.39
CA ILE A 77 7.46 -1.37 -11.63
C ILE A 77 8.22 -2.69 -11.79
N ASP A 78 9.20 -2.74 -12.69
CA ASP A 78 9.96 -3.96 -12.98
C ASP A 78 11.35 -3.88 -12.33
N ALA A 79 11.89 -5.04 -11.93
CA ALA A 79 13.23 -5.13 -11.37
C ALA A 79 14.29 -4.60 -12.34
N GLU A 80 15.19 -3.74 -11.85
CA GLU A 80 16.20 -3.07 -12.68
C GLU A 80 17.50 -2.88 -11.89
N LYS A 81 18.62 -2.77 -12.63
CA LYS A 81 19.89 -2.28 -12.10
C LYS A 81 20.30 -1.01 -12.81
N ILE A 82 20.60 0.04 -12.05
CA ILE A 82 21.11 1.30 -12.58
C ILE A 82 22.48 1.62 -11.99
N ILE A 83 23.23 2.48 -12.68
CA ILE A 83 24.44 3.11 -12.12
C ILE A 83 24.10 4.57 -11.83
N TYR A 84 24.26 4.98 -10.57
CA TYR A 84 24.06 6.36 -10.13
C TYR A 84 25.27 6.81 -9.31
N SER A 85 25.89 7.93 -9.69
CA SER A 85 27.11 8.45 -9.04
C SER A 85 28.22 7.41 -8.86
N GLY A 86 28.42 6.55 -9.85
CA GLY A 86 29.43 5.48 -9.83
C GLY A 86 29.09 4.27 -8.96
N ARG A 87 27.91 4.24 -8.34
CA ARG A 87 27.39 3.10 -7.55
C ARG A 87 26.32 2.35 -8.32
N GLU A 88 26.38 1.01 -8.31
CA GLU A 88 25.27 0.16 -8.76
C GLU A 88 24.15 0.18 -7.70
N ILE A 89 22.94 0.49 -8.15
CA ILE A 89 21.70 0.41 -7.36
C ILE A 89 20.84 -0.68 -7.99
N THR A 90 20.37 -1.62 -7.16
CA THR A 90 19.42 -2.65 -7.57
C THR A 90 18.03 -2.29 -7.06
N TYR A 91 17.08 -2.24 -7.97
CA TYR A 91 15.66 -2.08 -7.69
C TYR A 91 14.95 -3.43 -7.76
N ASN A 92 14.15 -3.73 -6.73
CA ASN A 92 13.36 -4.95 -6.66
C ASN A 92 12.14 -4.88 -7.59
N ASP A 93 11.58 -6.02 -7.94
CA ASP A 93 10.28 -6.08 -8.62
C ASP A 93 9.21 -5.37 -7.76
N HIS A 94 8.41 -4.53 -8.41
CA HIS A 94 7.40 -3.65 -7.78
C HIS A 94 7.96 -2.65 -6.75
N GLY A 95 9.27 -2.42 -6.72
CA GLY A 95 9.89 -1.48 -5.80
C GLY A 95 9.84 -1.94 -4.34
N ASP A 96 9.97 -0.99 -3.41
CA ASP A 96 10.09 -1.28 -1.98
C ASP A 96 8.83 -0.94 -1.18
N ILE A 97 7.98 -0.04 -1.68
CA ILE A 97 6.83 0.47 -0.92
C ILE A 97 5.75 -0.59 -0.73
N TRP A 98 5.40 -1.36 -1.77
CA TRP A 98 4.31 -2.35 -1.70
C TRP A 98 4.45 -3.41 -0.58
N THR A 99 5.67 -3.69 -0.12
CA THR A 99 5.93 -4.62 1.00
C THR A 99 6.16 -3.93 2.35
N SER A 100 6.19 -2.60 2.36
CA SER A 100 6.56 -1.82 3.54
C SER A 100 5.39 -1.65 4.49
N ARG A 101 5.65 -1.82 5.79
CA ARG A 101 4.74 -1.33 6.82
C ARG A 101 4.84 0.20 6.89
N MET A 102 3.71 0.87 6.69
CA MET A 102 3.61 2.32 6.68
C MET A 102 3.43 2.87 8.09
N ASN A 103 4.09 3.99 8.37
CA ASN A 103 3.76 4.85 9.50
C ASN A 103 2.53 5.68 9.17
N MET A 104 1.87 6.20 10.21
CA MET A 104 0.60 6.91 10.08
C MET A 104 0.62 8.20 10.89
N LEU A 105 0.19 9.30 10.26
CA LEU A 105 -0.23 10.52 10.93
C LEU A 105 -1.71 10.71 10.65
N ILE A 106 -2.46 11.04 11.70
CA ILE A 106 -3.89 11.30 11.62
C ILE A 106 -4.13 12.72 12.08
N ASP A 107 -4.66 13.54 11.19
CA ASP A 107 -5.29 14.80 11.51
C ASP A 107 -6.79 14.67 11.22
N ASN A 108 -7.63 15.52 11.81
CA ASN A 108 -9.09 15.38 11.81
C ASN A 108 -9.70 15.08 10.44
N GLU A 109 -9.15 15.66 9.36
CA GLU A 109 -9.63 15.48 7.99
C GLU A 109 -8.76 14.53 7.14
N ASP A 110 -7.52 14.26 7.57
CA ASP A 110 -6.50 13.61 6.74
C ASP A 110 -5.84 12.42 7.45
N ILE A 111 -5.66 11.33 6.70
CA ILE A 111 -4.86 10.19 7.11
C ILE A 111 -3.66 10.13 6.16
N VAL A 112 -2.47 10.35 6.71
CA VAL A 112 -1.22 10.34 5.95
C VAL A 112 -0.46 9.06 6.25
N LEU A 113 -0.19 8.27 5.21
CA LEU A 113 0.71 7.13 5.26
C LEU A 113 2.07 7.51 4.70
N TYR A 114 3.12 7.13 5.40
CA TYR A 114 4.50 7.41 4.97
C TYR A 114 5.44 6.29 5.36
N SER A 115 6.52 6.15 4.60
CA SER A 115 7.63 5.24 4.88
C SER A 115 8.93 5.98 4.60
N GLU A 116 9.94 5.74 5.43
CA GLU A 116 11.29 6.24 5.25
C GLU A 116 12.18 5.05 4.87
N ASN A 117 12.90 5.16 3.75
CA ASN A 117 13.73 4.08 3.25
C ASN A 117 15.10 4.63 2.85
N ASP A 118 16.15 4.11 3.49
CA ASP A 118 17.53 4.52 3.28
C ASP A 118 18.13 4.01 1.96
N VAL A 119 17.44 3.10 1.25
CA VAL A 119 17.92 2.56 -0.04
C VAL A 119 18.17 3.68 -1.06
N TYR A 120 17.40 4.76 -1.00
CA TYR A 120 17.52 5.90 -1.91
C TYR A 120 18.17 7.12 -1.25
N SER A 121 18.89 6.94 -0.14
CA SER A 121 19.65 8.01 0.49
C SER A 121 20.82 8.42 -0.42
N LEU A 122 20.52 9.31 -1.36
CA LEU A 122 21.50 9.99 -2.19
C LEU A 122 22.17 11.04 -1.32
N LYS A 123 23.19 10.63 -0.55
CA LYS A 123 24.10 11.60 0.04
C LYS A 123 24.84 12.27 -1.11
N ASN A 124 24.56 13.56 -1.31
CA ASN A 124 25.44 14.40 -2.11
C ASN A 124 26.78 14.47 -1.36
N GLU A 125 27.83 13.93 -1.98
CA GLU A 125 29.22 14.20 -1.56
C GLU A 125 29.60 15.65 -1.84
#